data_AF-A0A1J8Q148-F1
#
_entry.id   AF-A0A1J8Q148-F1
#
_cell.length_a   1.000
_cell.length_b   1.000
_cell.length_c   1.000
_cell.angle_alpha   90.00
_cell.angle_beta   90.00
_cell.angle_gamma   90.00
#
_symmetry.space_group_name_H-M   'P 1'
#
loop_
_entity.id
_entity.type
_entity.pdbx_description
1 polymer ?
#
loop_
_entity_poly.entity_id
_entity_poly.type
_entity_poly.pdbx_seq_one_letter_code
_entity_poly.pdbx_strand_id
1 'polypeptide(L)'
;LDDIKKQIEQIKPEILLFLNHLENITLIIDEEENDHNKPDLWTIKSQSGDIPPDLLTEDDEDAKYELKIAFNESLTNNGFEHLFSYFPTNIKISMPFIVHGTFDLDSTRNQLNNTEKNKFVLGELVELIINTAKNLTAGTVNYKALEFLNYSHKNEVLEKLGFYE
;
A
#
# COMPACT_ATOMS: atom_id res chain seq x y z
N LEU A 1 -24.55 -11.92 -11.37
CA LEU A 1 -23.60 -13.01 -11.09
C LEU A 1 -22.27 -12.71 -11.77
N ASP A 2 -22.28 -12.36 -13.06
CA ASP A 2 -21.08 -12.02 -13.84
C ASP A 2 -20.23 -10.89 -13.24
N ASP A 3 -20.86 -9.87 -12.65
CA ASP A 3 -20.13 -8.77 -12.00
C ASP A 3 -19.38 -9.21 -10.73
N ILE A 4 -19.93 -10.18 -9.99
CA ILE A 4 -19.28 -10.74 -8.80
C ILE A 4 -18.07 -11.58 -9.21
N LYS A 5 -18.21 -12.40 -10.27
CA LYS A 5 -17.09 -13.17 -10.83
C LYS A 5 -15.95 -12.27 -11.26
N LYS A 6 -16.24 -11.19 -12.00
CA LYS A 6 -15.23 -10.20 -12.41
C LYS A 6 -14.51 -9.55 -11.23
N GLN A 7 -15.21 -9.26 -10.14
CA GLN A 7 -14.58 -8.70 -8.93
C GLN A 7 -13.65 -9.70 -8.24
N ILE A 8 -14.05 -10.98 -8.18
CA ILE A 8 -13.25 -12.04 -7.59
C ILE A 8 -12.00 -12.34 -8.44
N GLU A 9 -12.14 -12.40 -9.77
CA GLU A 9 -11.02 -12.57 -10.69
C GLU A 9 -10.00 -11.41 -10.66
N GLN A 10 -10.40 -10.24 -10.18
CA GLN A 10 -9.51 -9.08 -9.99
C GLN A 10 -8.70 -9.16 -8.69
N ILE A 11 -8.95 -10.14 -7.82
CA ILE A 11 -8.12 -10.38 -6.63
C ILE A 11 -6.76 -10.86 -7.10
N LYS A 12 -5.75 -10.04 -6.88
CA LYS A 12 -4.39 -10.35 -7.29
C LYS A 12 -3.58 -10.94 -6.12
N PRO A 13 -2.62 -11.85 -6.37
CA PRO A 13 -1.79 -12.49 -5.35
C PRO A 13 -1.05 -11.51 -4.43
N GLU A 14 -0.71 -10.32 -4.92
CA GLU A 14 0.03 -9.30 -4.19
C GLU A 14 -0.74 -8.74 -2.98
N ILE A 15 -2.05 -8.94 -2.89
CA ILE A 15 -2.82 -8.69 -1.65
C ILE A 15 -2.22 -9.50 -0.49
N LEU A 16 -1.74 -10.72 -0.76
CA LEU A 16 -1.14 -11.63 0.22
C LEU A 16 0.19 -11.11 0.78
N LEU A 17 0.83 -10.15 0.11
CA LEU A 17 2.04 -9.51 0.64
C LEU A 17 1.77 -8.83 1.98
N PHE A 18 0.55 -8.35 2.20
CA PHE A 18 0.20 -7.54 3.36
C PHE A 18 -0.57 -8.31 4.44
N LEU A 19 -1.00 -9.53 4.13
CA LEU A 19 -1.66 -10.44 5.08
C LEU A 19 -0.60 -11.24 5.87
N ASN A 20 -0.66 -11.14 7.20
CA ASN A 20 0.38 -11.70 8.09
C ASN A 20 0.26 -13.21 8.30
N HIS A 21 -0.93 -13.78 8.18
CA HIS A 21 -1.23 -15.19 8.53
C HIS A 21 -1.79 -15.98 7.35
N LEU A 22 -1.67 -15.44 6.14
CA LEU A 22 -2.30 -16.00 4.96
C LEU A 22 -1.26 -16.14 3.84
N GLU A 23 -0.94 -17.39 3.49
CA GLU A 23 0.07 -17.74 2.49
C GLU A 23 -0.55 -18.09 1.14
N ASN A 24 -1.79 -18.59 1.13
CA ASN A 24 -2.52 -19.00 -0.06
C ASN A 24 -4.01 -18.67 0.08
N ILE A 25 -4.63 -18.20 -1.02
CA ILE A 25 -6.09 -18.14 -1.19
C ILE A 25 -6.47 -19.03 -2.36
N THR A 26 -7.37 -19.99 -2.12
CA THR A 26 -8.06 -20.73 -3.18
C THR A 26 -9.44 -20.13 -3.41
N LEU A 27 -9.73 -19.73 -4.64
CA LEU A 27 -11.05 -19.25 -5.07
C LEU A 27 -11.75 -20.35 -5.85
N ILE A 28 -12.93 -20.77 -5.38
CA ILE A 28 -13.74 -21.81 -6.03
C ILE A 28 -14.96 -21.14 -6.67
N ILE A 29 -15.05 -21.17 -8.01
CA ILE A 29 -16.16 -20.60 -8.78
C ILE A 29 -16.67 -21.66 -9.75
N ASP A 30 -17.94 -22.05 -9.63
CA ASP A 30 -18.57 -23.07 -10.49
C ASP A 30 -17.72 -24.35 -10.65
N GLU A 31 -17.17 -24.85 -9.53
CA GLU A 31 -16.30 -26.03 -9.46
C GLU A 31 -14.89 -25.85 -10.05
N GLU A 32 -14.53 -24.66 -10.55
CA GLU A 32 -13.16 -24.31 -10.92
C GLU A 32 -12.41 -23.70 -9.74
N GLU A 33 -11.24 -24.27 -9.43
CA GLU A 33 -10.35 -23.79 -8.37
C GLU A 33 -9.23 -22.93 -8.98
N ASN A 34 -9.04 -21.73 -8.41
CA ASN A 34 -7.92 -20.84 -8.73
C ASN A 34 -7.11 -20.55 -7.47
N ASP A 35 -5.87 -21.03 -7.45
CA ASP A 35 -4.94 -20.84 -6.35
C ASP A 35 -4.09 -19.58 -6.53
N HIS A 36 -4.07 -18.75 -5.49
CA HIS A 36 -3.22 -17.58 -5.40
C HIS A 36 -2.26 -17.75 -4.23
N ASN A 37 -0.96 -17.87 -4.54
CA ASN A 37 0.10 -17.98 -3.53
C ASN A 37 0.77 -16.63 -3.29
N LYS A 38 1.25 -16.41 -2.06
CA LYS A 38 2.03 -15.24 -1.71
C LYS A 38 3.28 -15.16 -2.61
N PRO A 39 3.56 -14.02 -3.26
CA PRO A 39 4.72 -13.90 -4.13
C PRO A 39 6.06 -14.04 -3.37
N ASP A 40 6.96 -14.92 -3.83
CA ASP A 40 8.21 -15.27 -3.14
C ASP A 40 9.35 -14.22 -3.24
N LEU A 41 9.25 -13.25 -4.16
CA LEU A 41 10.34 -12.34 -4.55
C LEU A 41 10.18 -10.88 -4.10
N TRP A 42 9.45 -10.66 -3.00
CA TRP A 42 9.18 -9.32 -2.48
C TRP A 42 9.82 -9.11 -1.12
N THR A 43 10.56 -8.00 -1.00
CA THR A 43 11.00 -7.46 0.28
C THR A 43 9.90 -6.54 0.83
N ILE A 44 9.49 -6.78 2.07
CA ILE A 44 8.49 -5.96 2.76
C ILE A 44 9.19 -5.13 3.84
N LYS A 45 8.94 -3.82 3.83
CA LYS A 45 9.29 -2.91 4.92
C LYS A 45 8.01 -2.41 5.56
N SER A 46 7.96 -2.46 6.88
CA SER A 46 6.77 -2.13 7.66
C SER A 46 7.10 -1.09 8.70
N GLN A 47 6.13 -0.22 8.98
CA GLN A 47 6.16 0.75 10.07
C GLN A 47 4.77 0.78 10.70
N SER A 48 4.71 0.81 12.03
CA SER A 48 3.47 0.97 12.76
C SER A 48 3.70 1.83 13.99
N GLY A 49 2.65 2.50 14.43
CA GLY A 49 2.72 3.42 15.56
C GLY A 49 1.33 3.85 15.99
N ASP A 50 1.30 4.66 17.04
CA ASP A 50 0.07 5.25 17.55
C ASP A 50 -0.26 6.52 16.77
N ILE A 51 -1.56 6.79 16.56
CA ILE A 51 -2.01 8.07 16.04
C ILE A 51 -2.00 9.08 17.20
N PRO A 52 -1.50 10.32 16.99
CA PRO A 52 -1.53 11.37 18.00
C PRO A 52 -2.94 11.57 18.57
N PRO A 53 -3.12 11.63 19.92
CA PRO A 53 -4.45 11.70 20.54
C PRO A 53 -5.32 12.87 20.09
N ASP A 54 -4.71 13.98 19.69
CA ASP A 54 -5.36 15.18 19.15
C ASP A 54 -5.94 14.99 17.75
N LEU A 55 -5.60 13.88 17.07
CA LEU A 55 -6.11 13.49 15.75
C LEU A 55 -7.15 12.35 15.82
N LEU A 56 -7.44 11.83 17.01
CA LEU A 56 -8.41 10.76 17.24
C LEU A 56 -9.83 11.33 17.36
N THR A 57 -10.81 10.61 16.81
CA THR A 57 -12.23 10.85 17.09
C THR A 57 -12.72 10.00 18.28
N GLU A 58 -13.93 10.26 18.78
CA GLU A 58 -14.53 9.46 19.87
C GLU A 58 -14.68 7.97 19.49
N ASP A 59 -14.71 7.66 18.19
CA ASP A 59 -14.79 6.29 17.66
C ASP A 59 -13.41 5.62 17.49
N ASP A 60 -12.31 6.36 17.71
CA ASP A 60 -10.92 5.93 17.44
C ASP A 60 -10.12 5.58 18.72
N GLU A 61 -10.76 5.03 19.77
CA GLU A 61 -10.03 4.62 20.98
C GLU A 61 -8.84 3.69 20.62
N ASP A 62 -7.63 4.10 21.00
CA ASP A 62 -6.36 3.41 20.73
C ASP A 62 -6.04 3.16 19.24
N ALA A 63 -6.46 4.06 18.33
CA ALA A 63 -6.17 3.89 16.91
C ALA A 63 -4.65 3.90 16.62
N LYS A 64 -4.19 2.78 16.06
CA LYS A 64 -2.84 2.60 15.53
C LYS A 64 -2.85 2.67 14.02
N TYR A 65 -1.72 3.07 13.45
CA TYR A 65 -1.48 2.91 12.04
C TYR A 65 -0.56 1.73 11.76
N GLU A 66 -0.74 1.10 10.61
CA GLU A 66 0.17 0.12 10.03
C GLU A 66 0.41 0.51 8.57
N LEU A 67 1.68 0.59 8.19
CA LEU A 67 2.18 0.90 6.86
C LEU A 67 3.10 -0.21 6.40
N LYS A 68 2.98 -0.60 5.14
CA LYS A 68 3.86 -1.56 4.49
C LYS A 68 4.18 -1.07 3.08
N ILE A 69 5.43 -1.22 2.70
CA ILE A 69 5.87 -1.10 1.30
C ILE A 69 6.50 -2.42 0.88
N ALA A 70 6.06 -2.96 -0.25
CA ALA A 70 6.61 -4.16 -0.84
C ALA A 70 7.32 -3.79 -2.14
N PHE A 71 8.57 -4.21 -2.30
CA PHE A 71 9.35 -4.01 -3.53
C PHE A 71 10.17 -5.26 -3.88
N ASN A 72 10.51 -5.41 -5.17
CA ASN A 72 11.34 -6.50 -5.68
C ASN A 72 12.68 -5.96 -6.20
N GLU A 73 13.61 -6.85 -6.59
CA GLU A 73 14.94 -6.43 -7.06
C GLU A 73 14.91 -5.57 -8.33
N SER A 74 13.89 -5.77 -9.18
CA SER A 74 13.69 -5.03 -10.43
C SER A 74 13.07 -3.65 -10.21
N LEU A 75 12.68 -3.31 -8.98
CA LEU A 75 11.99 -2.06 -8.64
C LEU A 75 10.78 -1.81 -9.56
N THR A 76 9.94 -2.83 -9.71
CA THR A 76 8.67 -2.72 -10.43
C THR A 76 7.52 -2.98 -9.48
N ASN A 77 6.40 -2.30 -9.72
CA ASN A 77 5.16 -2.60 -9.03
C ASN A 77 4.33 -3.68 -9.73
N ASN A 78 4.82 -4.36 -10.78
CA ASN A 78 4.07 -5.35 -11.59
C ASN A 78 2.68 -4.89 -12.10
N GLY A 79 2.50 -3.59 -12.36
CA GLY A 79 1.22 -3.01 -12.77
C GLY A 79 0.27 -2.72 -11.61
N PHE A 80 0.77 -2.70 -10.38
CA PHE A 80 0.03 -2.34 -9.17
C PHE A 80 0.30 -0.89 -8.82
N GLU A 81 -0.44 -0.01 -9.48
CA GLU A 81 -0.27 1.44 -9.29
C GLU A 81 -1.06 1.98 -8.10
N HIS A 82 -1.95 1.17 -7.51
CA HIS A 82 -2.92 1.61 -6.51
C HIS A 82 -2.41 1.45 -5.09
N LEU A 83 -2.78 2.38 -4.21
CA LEU A 83 -2.60 2.27 -2.77
C LEU A 83 -3.60 1.26 -2.20
N PHE A 84 -3.13 0.39 -1.31
CA PHE A 84 -3.95 -0.63 -0.66
C PHE A 84 -4.33 -0.21 0.76
N SER A 85 -5.56 -0.53 1.15
CA SER A 85 -5.98 -0.59 2.54
C SER A 85 -6.80 -1.85 2.73
N TYR A 86 -6.10 -2.94 3.06
CA TYR A 86 -6.51 -4.34 2.85
C TYR A 86 -6.78 -4.70 1.37
N PHE A 87 -7.58 -3.90 0.67
CA PHE A 87 -7.90 -4.01 -0.75
C PHE A 87 -7.40 -2.78 -1.53
N PRO A 88 -7.26 -2.88 -2.87
CA PRO A 88 -6.89 -1.75 -3.70
C PRO A 88 -7.92 -0.61 -3.59
N THR A 89 -7.44 0.61 -3.40
CA THR A 89 -8.23 1.85 -3.55
C THR A 89 -8.14 2.37 -4.98
N ASN A 90 -8.87 3.44 -5.33
CA ASN A 90 -8.73 4.10 -6.63
C ASN A 90 -7.57 5.13 -6.66
N ILE A 91 -6.78 5.21 -5.59
CA ILE A 91 -5.66 6.16 -5.50
C ILE A 91 -4.43 5.54 -6.12
N LYS A 92 -4.04 6.06 -7.28
CA LYS A 92 -2.80 5.69 -7.95
C LYS A 92 -1.61 6.38 -7.31
N ILE A 93 -0.73 5.63 -6.65
CA ILE A 93 0.50 6.16 -6.04
C ILE A 93 1.66 6.21 -7.04
N SER A 94 1.64 5.36 -8.07
CA SER A 94 2.51 5.45 -9.25
C SER A 94 4.01 5.37 -8.94
N MET A 95 4.31 4.62 -7.89
CA MET A 95 5.65 4.30 -7.39
C MET A 95 6.11 2.91 -7.89
N PRO A 96 7.42 2.63 -7.92
CA PRO A 96 8.01 1.34 -8.33
C PRO A 96 7.86 0.22 -7.28
N PHE A 97 6.91 0.36 -6.36
CA PHE A 97 6.64 -0.55 -5.26
C PHE A 97 5.15 -0.49 -4.90
N ILE A 98 4.68 -1.47 -4.14
CA ILE A 98 3.30 -1.56 -3.71
C ILE A 98 3.19 -1.00 -2.29
N VAL A 99 2.19 -0.16 -2.05
CA VAL A 99 1.93 0.45 -0.75
C VAL A 99 0.65 -0.11 -0.15
N HIS A 100 0.72 -0.49 1.11
CA HIS A 100 -0.42 -0.80 1.95
C HIS A 100 -0.41 0.06 3.20
N GLY A 101 -1.57 0.57 3.59
CA GLY A 101 -1.72 1.29 4.84
C GLY A 101 -3.13 1.29 5.41
N THR A 102 -3.21 1.52 6.72
CA THR A 102 -4.47 1.80 7.43
C THR A 102 -4.79 3.29 7.31
N PHE A 103 -5.50 3.67 6.26
CA PHE A 103 -5.95 5.03 6.02
C PHE A 103 -7.42 5.20 6.38
N ASP A 104 -7.81 6.43 6.71
CA ASP A 104 -9.21 6.82 6.81
C ASP A 104 -9.79 7.01 5.41
N LEU A 105 -10.77 6.19 5.03
CA LEU A 105 -11.32 6.16 3.69
C LEU A 105 -12.74 6.72 3.63
N ASP A 106 -13.13 7.19 2.46
CA ASP A 106 -14.50 7.59 2.18
C ASP A 106 -15.48 6.41 2.29
N SER A 107 -16.79 6.70 2.25
CA SER A 107 -17.83 5.66 2.35
C SER A 107 -17.77 4.64 1.20
N THR A 108 -17.15 4.98 0.07
CA THR A 108 -16.93 4.07 -1.05
C THR A 108 -15.67 3.22 -0.91
N ARG A 109 -14.82 3.51 0.09
CA ARG A 109 -13.51 2.90 0.35
C ARG A 109 -12.53 3.02 -0.82
N ASN A 110 -12.75 3.96 -1.72
CA ASN A 110 -11.92 4.14 -2.91
C ASN A 110 -11.02 5.37 -2.82
N GLN A 111 -11.32 6.30 -1.92
CA GLN A 111 -10.57 7.55 -1.75
C GLN A 111 -10.20 7.74 -0.27
N LEU A 112 -9.13 8.50 -0.03
CA LEU A 112 -8.75 8.95 1.30
C LEU A 112 -9.60 10.17 1.66
N ASN A 113 -10.10 10.21 2.90
CA ASN A 113 -10.70 11.42 3.44
C ASN A 113 -9.62 12.49 3.63
N ASN A 114 -9.97 13.76 3.42
CA ASN A 114 -9.05 14.87 3.66
C ASN A 114 -9.02 15.23 5.15
N THR A 115 -8.33 14.43 5.96
CA THR A 115 -8.24 14.56 7.42
C THR A 115 -6.78 14.74 7.86
N GLU A 116 -6.58 15.41 9.01
CA GLU A 116 -5.25 15.55 9.60
C GLU A 116 -4.64 14.19 9.99
N LYS A 117 -5.47 13.22 10.38
CA LYS A 117 -5.07 11.81 10.58
C LYS A 117 -4.42 11.22 9.33
N ASN A 118 -5.04 11.39 8.16
CA ASN A 118 -4.44 10.90 6.90
C ASN A 118 -3.18 11.64 6.50
N LYS A 119 -3.09 12.96 6.73
CA LYS A 119 -1.85 13.71 6.51
C LYS A 119 -0.72 13.17 7.38
N PHE A 120 -1.00 12.90 8.65
CA PHE A 120 -0.04 12.28 9.57
C PHE A 120 0.42 10.92 9.06
N VAL A 121 -0.50 9.99 8.77
CA VAL A 121 -0.15 8.64 8.30
C VAL A 121 0.59 8.67 6.95
N LEU A 122 0.25 9.60 6.04
CA LEU A 122 1.00 9.79 4.80
C LEU A 122 2.41 10.34 5.05
N GLY A 123 2.60 11.21 6.03
CA GLY A 123 3.93 11.66 6.47
C GLY A 123 4.79 10.50 6.95
N GLU A 124 4.23 9.63 7.79
CA GLU A 124 4.89 8.40 8.25
C GLU A 124 5.24 7.46 7.07
N LEU A 125 4.37 7.38 6.06
CA LEU A 125 4.64 6.63 4.83
C LEU A 125 5.81 7.23 4.04
N VAL A 126 5.86 8.55 3.89
CA VAL A 126 6.99 9.24 3.22
C VAL A 126 8.30 8.96 3.97
N GLU A 127 8.27 9.01 5.31
CA GLU A 127 9.44 8.66 6.12
C GLU A 127 9.89 7.21 5.89
N LEU A 128 8.95 6.25 5.87
CA LEU A 128 9.24 4.85 5.56
C LEU A 128 9.86 4.68 4.17
N ILE A 129 9.34 5.40 3.15
CA ILE A 129 9.87 5.39 1.77
C ILE A 129 11.30 5.94 1.74
N ILE A 130 11.55 7.10 2.36
CA ILE A 130 12.88 7.73 2.42
C ILE A 130 13.89 6.83 3.12
N ASN A 131 13.52 6.27 4.28
CA ASN A 131 14.38 5.37 5.04
C ASN A 131 14.69 4.10 4.25
N THR A 132 13.72 3.58 3.51
CA THR A 132 13.94 2.43 2.62
C THR A 132 14.88 2.77 1.47
N ALA A 133 14.68 3.90 0.79
CA ALA A 133 15.55 4.37 -0.28
C ALA A 133 17.00 4.53 0.19
N LYS A 134 17.22 5.16 1.36
CA LYS A 134 18.56 5.29 1.96
C LYS A 134 19.21 3.93 2.18
N ASN A 135 18.47 2.97 2.74
CA ASN A 135 18.96 1.63 3.00
C ASN A 135 19.35 0.86 1.73
N LEU A 136 18.69 1.10 0.59
CA LEU A 136 19.04 0.47 -0.71
C LEU A 136 20.42 0.91 -1.24
N THR A 137 20.95 2.03 -0.75
CA THR A 137 22.27 2.56 -1.12
C THR A 137 23.34 2.32 -0.07
N ALA A 138 23.02 1.66 1.03
CA ALA A 138 23.97 1.37 2.09
C ALA A 138 25.03 0.36 1.59
N GLY A 139 26.25 0.85 1.31
CA GLY A 139 27.43 0.02 1.05
C GLY A 139 27.92 -0.04 -0.39
N THR A 140 27.19 0.49 -1.38
CA THR A 140 27.67 0.60 -2.78
C THR A 140 27.08 1.81 -3.48
N VAL A 141 27.85 2.45 -4.37
CA VAL A 141 27.36 3.54 -5.21
C VAL A 141 26.47 2.96 -6.31
N ASN A 142 25.17 3.23 -6.25
CA ASN A 142 24.19 2.78 -7.25
C ASN A 142 23.02 3.79 -7.36
N TYR A 143 22.18 3.63 -8.38
CA TYR A 143 21.02 4.51 -8.63
C TYR A 143 19.71 3.99 -8.00
N LYS A 144 19.75 2.91 -7.22
CA LYS A 144 18.53 2.25 -6.72
C LYS A 144 17.66 3.17 -5.88
N ALA A 145 18.23 4.06 -5.08
CA ALA A 145 17.45 5.04 -4.32
C ALA A 145 16.68 6.00 -5.25
N LEU A 146 17.31 6.45 -6.34
CA LEU A 146 16.67 7.35 -7.29
C LEU A 146 15.58 6.62 -8.07
N GLU A 147 15.87 5.38 -8.51
CA GLU A 147 14.87 4.51 -9.15
C GLU A 147 13.68 4.27 -8.22
N PHE A 148 13.93 3.98 -6.93
CA PHE A 148 12.90 3.74 -5.92
C PHE A 148 12.00 4.96 -5.68
N LEU A 149 12.56 6.17 -5.69
CA LEU A 149 11.82 7.42 -5.46
C LEU A 149 11.14 7.97 -6.72
N ASN A 150 11.35 7.33 -7.88
CA ASN A 150 10.82 7.82 -9.15
C ASN A 150 9.34 7.47 -9.30
N TYR A 151 8.47 8.48 -9.19
CA TYR A 151 7.03 8.33 -9.47
C TYR A 151 6.69 8.84 -10.88
N SER A 152 5.76 8.17 -11.56
CA SER A 152 5.42 8.53 -12.95
C SER A 152 4.41 9.68 -13.09
N HIS A 153 3.54 9.86 -12.10
CA HIS A 153 2.56 10.95 -12.05
C HIS A 153 2.13 11.24 -10.62
N LYS A 154 1.67 12.47 -10.38
CA LYS A 154 1.06 12.86 -9.11
C LYS A 154 -0.41 12.46 -9.07
N ASN A 155 -0.89 12.09 -7.89
CA ASN A 155 -2.32 11.94 -7.62
C ASN A 155 -2.85 13.18 -6.89
N GLU A 156 -3.99 13.72 -7.33
CA GLU A 156 -4.57 14.94 -6.76
C GLU A 156 -4.93 14.81 -5.26
N VAL A 157 -5.37 13.63 -4.82
CA VAL A 157 -5.72 13.40 -3.40
C VAL A 157 -4.46 13.37 -2.54
N LEU A 158 -3.42 12.67 -3.01
CA LEU A 158 -2.12 12.62 -2.32
C LEU A 158 -1.45 14.00 -2.27
N GLU A 159 -1.55 14.78 -3.34
CA GLU A 159 -1.01 16.14 -3.39
C GLU A 159 -1.71 17.07 -2.39
N LYS A 160 -3.05 17.02 -2.29
CA LYS A 160 -3.80 17.80 -1.29
C LYS A 160 -3.46 17.42 0.15
N LEU A 161 -2.97 16.21 0.36
CA LEU A 161 -2.55 15.69 1.66
C LEU A 161 -1.06 15.88 1.93
N GLY A 162 -0.32 16.58 1.05
CA GLY A 162 1.09 16.91 1.26
C GLY A 162 2.09 15.78 0.97
N PHE A 163 1.68 14.71 0.29
CA PHE A 163 2.55 13.53 0.06
C PHE A 163 3.81 13.81 -0.79
N TYR A 164 3.77 14.84 -1.63
CA TYR A 164 4.86 15.18 -2.55
C TYR A 164 5.68 16.42 -2.12
N GLU A 165 5.46 16.93 -0.90
CA GLU A 165 6.14 18.12 -0.36
C GLU A 165 7.48 17.80 0.32
#